data_AF-A0A410DZ48-F1
#
_entry.id   AF-A0A410DZ48-F1
#
_cell.length_a   1.000
_cell.length_b   1.000
_cell.length_c   1.000
_cell.angle_alpha   90.00
_cell.angle_beta   90.00
_cell.angle_gamma   90.00
#
_symmetry.space_group_name_H-M   'P 1'
#
loop_
_entity.id
_entity.type
_entity.pdbx_description
1 polymer ?
#
loop_
_entity_poly.entity_id
_entity_poly.type
_entity_poly.pdbx_seq_one_letter_code
_entity_poly.pdbx_strand_id
1 'polypeptide(L)'
;MIDEKIVLDFYIDQINNDTIYFLKNKPWFKEDISKEILKLRGETEMHNKITICKKLWKLLFEASMSFIDNDRRGYDDLFNYFDTYVDFEELIFASDSFYRDHTMHCLWVYFLGEYLIKNEDFKPFFNKYGNDNEFIFEMCQAVRNTNLTEAFHSFIELEDIMKSIEGHYDSLRCLTALTHDLGYPIKKITSITKNIKSILPHFGINNTVDFQFNYSDIHANLIKDFLNFLSYNYIFYVGDRDRDTASHILPKVAIINELGSILGIDETKLLELTKEEIETLKNGRVNLQLLFDYSRHMRYSKDFENYQHGIMSAFLLFRKLSIFNNTPFAYRDLGNIQISKLDFVKKEIITELLIAITDHTSEGFQISKVSSDSAFLTFIDELEEFSRISRANQNRQYVNEFCKTDIYVENGYLNIDFIFDSTKIDNLDPERAFKGRCKRFLTLFNIKGLDENFKLKLRCIGKLPYDTNVYMLEIRNKFANITINDEEKNIRLYLKSNQFMSKEEYAL
;
A
#
# COMPACT_ATOMS: atom_id res chain seq x y z
N MET A 1 9.56 -8.17 19.92
CA MET A 1 8.18 -8.60 19.61
C MET A 1 7.28 -7.40 19.51
N ILE A 2 6.50 -7.34 18.43
CA ILE A 2 5.53 -6.26 18.17
C ILE A 2 4.14 -6.74 18.60
N ASP A 3 3.37 -5.87 19.24
CA ASP A 3 1.99 -6.13 19.66
C ASP A 3 1.10 -4.87 19.50
N GLU A 4 -0.19 -5.03 19.81
CA GLU A 4 -1.18 -3.93 19.77
C GLU A 4 -0.74 -2.71 20.61
N LYS A 5 -0.16 -2.93 21.79
CA LYS A 5 0.18 -1.82 22.70
C LYS A 5 1.36 -1.02 22.18
N ILE A 6 2.38 -1.69 21.64
CA ILE A 6 3.58 -1.05 21.09
C ILE A 6 3.20 -0.09 19.96
N VAL A 7 2.37 -0.54 19.00
CA VAL A 7 2.02 0.29 17.84
C VAL A 7 1.09 1.45 18.22
N LEU A 8 0.18 1.24 19.19
CA LEU A 8 -0.70 2.30 19.70
C LEU A 8 0.06 3.35 20.52
N ASP A 9 0.93 2.91 21.43
CA ASP A 9 1.75 3.81 22.26
C ASP A 9 2.68 4.65 21.37
N PHE A 10 3.31 4.01 20.37
CA PHE A 10 4.12 4.72 19.38
C PHE A 10 3.33 5.79 18.64
N TYR A 11 2.12 5.48 18.17
CA TYR A 11 1.31 6.44 17.41
C TYR A 11 0.82 7.61 18.30
N ILE A 12 0.51 7.37 19.57
CA ILE A 12 0.24 8.44 20.54
C ILE A 12 1.45 9.38 20.67
N ASP A 13 2.66 8.83 20.77
CA ASP A 13 3.87 9.64 20.83
C ASP A 13 4.06 10.47 19.55
N GLN A 14 3.71 9.93 18.37
CA GLN A 14 3.73 10.68 17.12
C GLN A 14 2.72 11.84 17.12
N ILE A 15 1.51 11.64 17.65
CA ILE A 15 0.52 12.72 17.81
C ILE A 15 1.04 13.83 18.74
N ASN A 16 1.62 13.45 19.88
CA ASN A 16 2.15 14.35 20.89
C ASN A 16 3.34 15.17 20.36
N ASN A 17 4.20 14.54 19.54
CA ASN A 17 5.36 15.17 18.92
C ASN A 17 5.03 15.94 17.62
N ASP A 18 3.75 16.02 17.24
CA ASP A 18 3.27 16.71 16.04
C ASP A 18 3.90 16.18 14.72
N THR A 19 4.21 14.88 14.68
CA THR A 19 4.84 14.23 13.52
C THR A 19 3.84 13.58 12.56
N ILE A 20 2.55 13.59 12.90
CA ILE A 20 1.44 13.19 12.01
C ILE A 20 0.92 14.42 11.26
N TYR A 21 1.27 14.55 9.98
CA TYR A 21 1.08 15.79 9.22
C TYR A 21 -0.37 16.24 9.11
N PHE A 22 -1.31 15.31 8.89
CA PHE A 22 -2.72 15.66 8.71
C PHE A 22 -3.46 16.06 9.99
N LEU A 23 -2.81 15.86 11.15
CA LEU A 23 -3.29 16.29 12.46
C LEU A 23 -2.67 17.61 12.93
N LYS A 24 -1.66 18.12 12.21
CA LYS A 24 -1.04 19.42 12.53
C LYS A 24 -2.11 20.51 12.54
N ASN A 25 -2.09 21.34 13.59
CA ASN A 25 -3.06 22.42 13.81
C ASN A 25 -4.54 21.97 13.91
N LYS A 26 -4.83 20.69 14.15
CA LYS A 26 -6.20 20.16 14.36
C LYS A 26 -6.37 19.62 15.79
N PRO A 27 -6.44 20.48 16.83
CA PRO A 27 -6.39 20.06 18.23
C PRO A 27 -7.54 19.13 18.63
N TRP A 28 -8.75 19.35 18.11
CA TRP A 28 -9.90 18.49 18.41
C TRP A 28 -9.73 17.06 17.86
N PHE A 29 -9.23 16.92 16.63
CA PHE A 29 -8.94 15.59 16.07
C PHE A 29 -7.84 14.89 16.86
N LYS A 30 -6.79 15.60 17.27
CA LYS A 30 -5.74 15.03 18.13
C LYS A 30 -6.31 14.49 19.43
N GLU A 31 -7.14 15.27 20.10
CA GLU A 31 -7.76 14.88 21.37
C GLU A 31 -8.67 13.67 21.20
N ASP A 32 -9.59 13.70 20.24
CA ASP A 32 -10.57 12.63 20.02
C ASP A 32 -9.90 11.32 19.56
N ILE A 33 -8.94 11.39 18.64
CA ILE A 33 -8.17 10.22 18.17
C ILE A 33 -7.36 9.63 19.32
N SER A 34 -6.63 10.46 20.07
CA SER A 34 -5.84 9.99 21.22
C SER A 34 -6.71 9.33 22.27
N LYS A 35 -7.89 9.89 22.55
CA LYS A 35 -8.86 9.34 23.48
C LYS A 35 -9.37 7.98 23.05
N GLU A 36 -9.73 7.80 21.78
CA GLU A 36 -10.19 6.49 21.28
C GLU A 36 -9.05 5.46 21.23
N ILE A 37 -7.81 5.86 20.92
CA ILE A 37 -6.64 4.98 21.00
C ILE A 37 -6.39 4.51 22.44
N LEU A 38 -6.42 5.42 23.42
CA LEU A 38 -6.22 5.06 24.82
C LEU A 38 -7.31 4.12 25.36
N LYS A 39 -8.56 4.28 24.88
CA LYS A 39 -9.64 3.32 25.17
C LYS A 39 -9.36 1.97 24.54
N LEU A 40 -9.00 1.93 23.25
CA LEU A 40 -8.70 0.70 22.53
C LEU A 40 -7.58 -0.09 23.21
N ARG A 41 -6.51 0.61 23.61
CA ARG A 41 -5.36 0.07 24.33
C ARG A 41 -5.74 -0.60 25.66
N GLY A 42 -6.74 -0.06 26.35
CA GLY A 42 -7.20 -0.55 27.65
C GLY A 42 -8.31 -1.60 27.58
N GLU A 43 -8.88 -1.85 26.40
CA GLU A 43 -10.03 -2.72 26.21
C GLU A 43 -9.59 -4.17 25.93
N THR A 44 -10.32 -5.12 26.51
CA THR A 44 -10.10 -6.56 26.33
C THR A 44 -11.27 -7.25 25.63
N GLU A 45 -12.48 -6.70 25.75
CA GLU A 45 -13.68 -7.26 25.16
C GLU A 45 -13.79 -6.93 23.67
N MET A 46 -13.89 -7.96 22.84
CA MET A 46 -13.87 -7.83 21.38
C MET A 46 -14.95 -6.91 20.83
N HIS A 47 -16.19 -7.05 21.33
CA HIS A 47 -17.32 -6.22 20.90
C HIS A 47 -17.09 -4.72 21.18
N ASN A 48 -16.50 -4.41 22.34
CA ASN A 48 -16.14 -3.04 22.68
C ASN A 48 -14.97 -2.55 21.83
N LYS A 49 -13.95 -3.39 21.58
CA LYS A 49 -12.85 -3.05 20.65
C LYS A 49 -13.38 -2.67 19.27
N ILE A 50 -14.28 -3.47 18.69
CA ILE A 50 -14.89 -3.19 17.38
C ILE A 50 -15.63 -1.84 17.41
N THR A 51 -16.38 -1.56 18.48
CA THR A 51 -17.11 -0.29 18.63
C THR A 51 -16.15 0.91 18.69
N ILE A 52 -15.04 0.78 19.43
CA ILE A 52 -14.00 1.82 19.52
C ILE A 52 -13.31 1.99 18.16
N CYS A 53 -12.90 0.88 17.53
CA CYS A 53 -12.27 0.86 16.21
C CYS A 53 -13.16 1.51 15.15
N LYS A 54 -14.46 1.23 15.15
CA LYS A 54 -15.44 1.85 14.24
C LYS A 54 -15.45 3.38 14.37
N LYS A 55 -15.41 3.89 15.60
CA LYS A 55 -15.34 5.34 15.85
C LYS A 55 -13.98 5.92 15.44
N LEU A 56 -12.89 5.24 15.81
CA LEU A 56 -11.53 5.66 15.49
C LEU A 56 -11.28 5.70 13.98
N TRP A 57 -11.79 4.71 13.23
CA TRP A 57 -11.76 4.66 11.77
C TRP A 57 -12.39 5.90 11.16
N LYS A 58 -13.60 6.29 11.62
CA LYS A 58 -14.30 7.48 11.11
C LYS A 58 -13.54 8.77 11.41
N LEU A 59 -12.99 8.90 12.62
CA LEU A 59 -12.19 10.06 13.02
C LEU A 59 -10.92 10.20 12.18
N LEU A 60 -10.17 9.10 12.01
CA LEU A 60 -8.95 9.08 11.20
C LEU A 60 -9.27 9.35 9.72
N PHE A 61 -10.31 8.70 9.18
CA PHE A 61 -10.76 8.94 7.81
C PHE A 61 -11.11 10.41 7.60
N GLU A 62 -11.93 11.01 8.47
CA GLU A 62 -12.33 12.41 8.34
C GLU A 62 -11.12 13.35 8.48
N ALA A 63 -10.22 13.10 9.43
CA ALA A 63 -9.03 13.91 9.66
C ALA A 63 -8.08 13.91 8.46
N SER A 64 -7.81 12.71 7.90
CA SER A 64 -6.93 12.50 6.75
C SER A 64 -7.56 13.00 5.45
N MET A 65 -8.83 12.68 5.20
CA MET A 65 -9.49 13.07 3.96
C MET A 65 -9.75 14.59 3.91
N SER A 66 -10.11 15.21 5.04
CA SER A 66 -10.24 16.68 5.14
C SER A 66 -8.91 17.43 5.01
N PHE A 67 -7.78 16.75 5.15
CA PHE A 67 -6.47 17.34 4.87
C PHE A 67 -6.20 17.40 3.36
N ILE A 68 -6.68 16.42 2.60
CA ILE A 68 -6.54 16.38 1.12
C ILE A 68 -7.54 17.32 0.44
N ASP A 69 -8.81 17.31 0.87
CA ASP A 69 -9.86 18.17 0.31
C ASP A 69 -10.94 18.47 1.36
N ASN A 70 -11.48 19.70 1.33
CA ASN A 70 -12.54 20.14 2.24
C ASN A 70 -13.96 19.69 1.81
N ASP A 71 -14.12 19.10 0.62
CA ASP A 71 -15.39 18.55 0.12
C ASP A 71 -15.72 17.23 0.83
N ARG A 72 -16.68 17.32 1.75
CA ARG A 72 -17.14 16.19 2.58
C ARG A 72 -18.34 15.44 2.00
N ARG A 73 -18.81 15.82 0.80
CA ARG A 73 -19.99 15.15 0.21
C ARG A 73 -19.67 13.68 -0.05
N GLY A 74 -20.60 12.82 0.36
CA GLY A 74 -20.46 11.36 0.29
C GLY A 74 -19.87 10.70 1.54
N TYR A 75 -19.40 11.47 2.53
CA TYR A 75 -18.88 10.90 3.78
C TYR A 75 -19.98 10.15 4.54
N ASP A 76 -21.17 10.74 4.68
CA ASP A 76 -22.30 10.08 5.35
C ASP A 76 -22.68 8.76 4.67
N ASP A 77 -22.67 8.74 3.33
CA ASP A 77 -22.96 7.52 2.56
C ASP A 77 -21.89 6.44 2.73
N LEU A 78 -20.62 6.84 2.82
CA LEU A 78 -19.50 5.93 3.07
C LEU A 78 -19.53 5.43 4.51
N PHE A 79 -19.81 6.30 5.49
CA PHE A 79 -19.90 5.92 6.90
C PHE A 79 -21.10 5.01 7.16
N ASN A 80 -22.24 5.24 6.51
CA ASN A 80 -23.38 4.34 6.56
C ASN A 80 -23.07 2.98 5.91
N TYR A 81 -22.32 2.97 4.80
CA TYR A 81 -21.80 1.73 4.23
C TYR A 81 -20.89 1.02 5.21
N PHE A 82 -19.93 1.73 5.81
CA PHE A 82 -18.99 1.15 6.78
C PHE A 82 -19.73 0.60 8.00
N ASP A 83 -20.80 1.26 8.45
CA ASP A 83 -21.64 0.74 9.53
C ASP A 83 -22.28 -0.60 9.14
N THR A 84 -22.80 -0.70 7.91
CA THR A 84 -23.36 -1.94 7.36
C THR A 84 -22.29 -3.02 7.14
N TYR A 85 -21.08 -2.62 6.77
CA TYR A 85 -19.92 -3.51 6.61
C TYR A 85 -19.54 -4.16 7.94
N VAL A 86 -19.48 -3.38 9.02
CA VAL A 86 -19.20 -3.89 10.37
C VAL A 86 -20.28 -4.89 10.80
N ASP A 87 -21.55 -4.61 10.50
CA ASP A 87 -22.64 -5.55 10.80
C ASP A 87 -22.52 -6.83 9.95
N PHE A 88 -22.03 -6.74 8.71
CA PHE A 88 -21.81 -7.89 7.82
C PHE A 88 -20.62 -8.76 8.26
N GLU A 89 -19.62 -8.20 8.95
CA GLU A 89 -18.48 -8.96 9.49
C GLU A 89 -18.93 -10.09 10.43
N GLU A 90 -20.05 -9.95 11.14
CA GLU A 90 -20.62 -11.03 11.97
C GLU A 90 -21.01 -12.27 11.14
N LEU A 91 -21.48 -12.08 9.91
CA LEU A 91 -21.78 -13.17 8.98
C LEU A 91 -20.50 -13.81 8.44
N ILE A 92 -19.50 -13.00 8.14
CA ILE A 92 -18.19 -13.49 7.67
C ILE A 92 -17.54 -14.33 8.76
N PHE A 93 -17.54 -13.85 10.00
CA PHE A 93 -17.05 -14.55 11.18
C PHE A 93 -17.67 -15.94 11.33
N ALA A 94 -18.97 -16.08 11.03
CA ALA A 94 -19.63 -17.37 11.08
C ALA A 94 -19.18 -18.33 9.96
N SER A 95 -18.70 -17.81 8.84
CA SER A 95 -18.44 -18.55 7.60
C SER A 95 -16.98 -18.99 7.37
N ASP A 96 -15.99 -18.31 7.97
CA ASP A 96 -14.56 -18.55 7.74
C ASP A 96 -13.85 -19.19 8.94
N SER A 97 -13.06 -20.24 8.71
CA SER A 97 -12.25 -20.91 9.74
C SER A 97 -10.96 -20.15 10.07
N PHE A 98 -10.47 -19.31 9.16
CA PHE A 98 -9.31 -18.43 9.36
C PHE A 98 -9.76 -16.97 9.29
N TYR A 99 -10.78 -16.66 10.09
CA TYR A 99 -11.30 -15.31 10.21
C TYR A 99 -10.25 -14.32 10.73
N ARG A 100 -10.44 -13.06 10.36
CA ARG A 100 -9.78 -11.88 10.88
C ARG A 100 -10.84 -10.79 10.82
N ASP A 101 -10.97 -10.01 11.88
CA ASP A 101 -11.90 -8.88 11.87
C ASP A 101 -11.32 -7.75 11.03
N HIS A 102 -11.98 -7.44 9.92
CA HIS A 102 -11.46 -6.47 8.95
C HIS A 102 -11.68 -5.01 9.41
N THR A 103 -12.58 -4.79 10.39
CA THR A 103 -12.76 -3.48 11.05
C THR A 103 -11.54 -3.12 11.88
N MET A 104 -11.00 -4.09 12.61
CA MET A 104 -9.79 -3.92 13.41
C MET A 104 -8.53 -4.00 12.56
N HIS A 105 -8.46 -4.96 11.65
CA HIS A 105 -7.28 -5.22 10.82
C HIS A 105 -6.79 -3.99 10.07
N CYS A 106 -7.69 -3.24 9.41
CA CYS A 106 -7.29 -2.05 8.68
C CYS A 106 -6.60 -0.98 9.56
N LEU A 107 -7.00 -0.87 10.83
CA LEU A 107 -6.33 -0.02 11.82
C LEU A 107 -4.98 -0.58 12.23
N TRP A 108 -4.84 -1.90 12.37
CA TRP A 108 -3.56 -2.52 12.69
C TRP A 108 -2.55 -2.41 11.56
N VAL A 109 -2.99 -2.56 10.30
CA VAL A 109 -2.18 -2.27 9.12
C VAL A 109 -1.70 -0.82 9.16
N TYR A 110 -2.59 0.12 9.49
CA TYR A 110 -2.21 1.52 9.61
C TYR A 110 -1.16 1.77 10.71
N PHE A 111 -1.42 1.35 11.95
CA PHE A 111 -0.52 1.60 13.07
C PHE A 111 0.81 0.85 12.94
N LEU A 112 0.80 -0.37 12.41
CA LEU A 112 2.03 -1.11 12.10
C LEU A 112 2.84 -0.40 11.01
N GLY A 113 2.18 0.11 9.97
CA GLY A 113 2.84 0.87 8.91
C GLY A 113 3.49 2.14 9.46
N GLU A 114 2.78 2.91 10.28
CA GLU A 114 3.33 4.11 10.92
C GLU A 114 4.50 3.80 11.86
N TYR A 115 4.42 2.70 12.61
CA TYR A 115 5.52 2.20 13.44
C TYR A 115 6.75 1.88 12.60
N LEU A 116 6.61 1.10 11.53
CA LEU A 116 7.74 0.67 10.70
C LEU A 116 8.36 1.81 9.88
N ILE A 117 7.56 2.77 9.40
CA ILE A 117 8.08 3.85 8.56
C ILE A 117 8.75 4.97 9.37
N LYS A 118 8.25 5.27 10.57
CA LYS A 118 8.74 6.40 11.40
C LYS A 118 9.75 5.98 12.47
N ASN A 119 9.86 4.70 12.83
CA ASN A 119 10.83 4.24 13.81
C ASN A 119 12.24 4.13 13.20
N GLU A 120 13.22 4.78 13.85
CA GLU A 120 14.63 4.83 13.46
C GLU A 120 15.24 3.45 13.21
N ASP A 121 14.83 2.43 13.97
CA ASP A 121 15.35 1.06 13.86
C ASP A 121 15.11 0.43 12.48
N PHE A 122 14.08 0.90 11.76
CA PHE A 122 13.69 0.37 10.45
C PHE A 122 14.06 1.29 9.29
N LYS A 123 14.58 2.49 9.56
CA LYS A 123 15.06 3.42 8.51
C LYS A 123 16.01 2.77 7.52
N PRO A 124 16.98 1.91 7.89
CA PRO A 124 17.87 1.29 6.91
C PRO A 124 17.12 0.53 5.78
N PHE A 125 15.88 0.09 6.03
CA PHE A 125 15.05 -0.58 5.05
C PHE A 125 14.03 0.37 4.38
N PHE A 126 13.38 1.24 5.14
CA PHE A 126 12.30 2.09 4.65
C PHE A 126 12.70 3.53 4.26
N ASN A 127 13.96 3.95 4.44
CA ASN A 127 14.39 5.31 4.12
C ASN A 127 14.31 5.66 2.62
N LYS A 128 14.07 4.68 1.74
CA LYS A 128 13.81 4.92 0.31
C LYS A 128 12.32 5.05 0.00
N TYR A 129 11.45 4.92 0.99
CA TYR A 129 10.01 5.07 0.81
C TYR A 129 9.66 6.51 0.40
N GLY A 130 8.97 6.67 -0.74
CA GLY A 130 8.66 7.97 -1.31
C GLY A 130 9.83 8.75 -1.92
N ASN A 131 11.07 8.25 -1.81
CA ASN A 131 12.29 8.99 -2.16
C ASN A 131 12.81 8.69 -3.58
N ASP A 132 11.93 8.34 -4.53
CA ASP A 132 12.32 8.04 -5.92
C ASP A 132 12.90 9.26 -6.67
N ASN A 133 12.89 10.45 -6.04
CA ASN A 133 13.17 11.74 -6.64
C ASN A 133 14.37 12.49 -6.03
N GLU A 134 15.21 11.78 -5.26
CA GLU A 134 16.39 12.31 -4.56
C GLU A 134 17.29 13.20 -5.45
N PHE A 135 17.48 12.81 -6.72
CA PHE A 135 18.24 13.60 -7.69
C PHE A 135 17.69 15.02 -7.89
N ILE A 136 16.37 15.19 -8.00
CA ILE A 136 15.76 16.52 -8.23
C ILE A 136 15.98 17.39 -6.99
N PHE A 137 15.88 16.82 -5.79
CA PHE A 137 16.14 17.54 -4.55
C PHE A 137 17.60 17.99 -4.43
N GLU A 138 18.55 17.08 -4.66
CA GLU A 138 19.98 17.40 -4.64
C GLU A 138 20.34 18.45 -5.69
N MET A 139 19.80 18.34 -6.90
CA MET A 139 19.96 19.33 -7.97
C MET A 139 19.49 20.71 -7.53
N CYS A 140 18.26 20.81 -7.03
CA CYS A 140 17.69 22.09 -6.66
C CYS A 140 18.41 22.69 -5.46
N GLN A 141 18.94 21.87 -4.54
CA GLN A 141 19.81 22.33 -3.46
C GLN A 141 21.13 22.91 -4.00
N ALA A 142 21.83 22.18 -4.89
CA ALA A 142 23.06 22.65 -5.53
C ALA A 142 22.84 23.97 -6.28
N VAL A 143 21.76 24.05 -7.07
CA VAL A 143 21.36 25.26 -7.81
C VAL A 143 21.15 26.46 -6.88
N ARG A 144 20.51 26.28 -5.72
CA ARG A 144 20.27 27.36 -4.73
C ARG A 144 21.57 27.93 -4.14
N ASN A 145 22.67 27.18 -4.17
CA ASN A 145 23.99 27.65 -3.74
C ASN A 145 24.73 28.46 -4.82
N THR A 146 24.14 28.61 -6.01
CA THR A 146 24.70 29.35 -7.15
C THR A 146 23.84 30.57 -7.50
N ASN A 147 24.27 31.37 -8.48
CA ASN A 147 23.46 32.45 -9.06
C ASN A 147 22.51 31.97 -10.18
N LEU A 148 22.30 30.65 -10.33
CA LEU A 148 21.53 30.05 -11.43
C LEU A 148 20.07 29.74 -11.06
N THR A 149 19.60 30.13 -9.86
CA THR A 149 18.24 29.84 -9.38
C THR A 149 17.15 30.27 -10.36
N GLU A 150 17.29 31.44 -10.99
CA GLU A 150 16.34 31.93 -12.00
C GLU A 150 16.30 31.05 -13.25
N ALA A 151 17.44 30.50 -13.66
CA ALA A 151 17.52 29.61 -14.82
C ALA A 151 16.82 28.28 -14.56
N PHE A 152 16.93 27.75 -13.35
CA PHE A 152 16.34 26.47 -12.95
C PHE A 152 14.96 26.61 -12.29
N HIS A 153 14.26 27.73 -12.46
CA HIS A 153 12.98 27.99 -11.79
C HIS A 153 11.95 26.86 -12.00
N SER A 154 11.88 26.25 -13.19
CA SER A 154 10.95 25.16 -13.46
C SER A 154 11.30 23.88 -12.70
N PHE A 155 12.59 23.59 -12.48
CA PHE A 155 13.00 22.45 -11.66
C PHE A 155 12.66 22.67 -10.19
N ILE A 156 12.81 23.90 -9.71
CA ILE A 156 12.40 24.30 -8.35
C ILE A 156 10.87 24.20 -8.21
N GLU A 157 10.11 24.64 -9.22
CA GLU A 157 8.65 24.46 -9.25
C GLU A 157 8.26 22.96 -9.20
N LEU A 158 8.97 22.11 -9.95
CA LEU A 158 8.77 20.66 -9.90
C LEU A 158 9.08 20.10 -8.51
N GLU A 159 10.20 20.50 -7.90
CA GLU A 159 10.56 20.13 -6.52
C GLU A 159 9.47 20.53 -5.51
N ASP A 160 8.91 21.73 -5.64
CA ASP A 160 7.85 22.22 -4.76
C ASP A 160 6.55 21.41 -4.91
N ILE A 161 6.21 20.98 -6.13
CA ILE A 161 5.09 20.06 -6.39
C ILE A 161 5.34 18.72 -5.69
N MET A 162 6.56 18.18 -5.80
CA MET A 162 6.93 16.89 -5.22
C MET A 162 6.89 16.92 -3.69
N LYS A 163 7.45 17.96 -3.07
CA LYS A 163 7.35 18.21 -1.62
C LYS A 163 5.90 18.37 -1.17
N SER A 164 5.06 18.98 -2.00
CA SER A 164 3.62 19.10 -1.71
C SER A 164 2.92 17.74 -1.71
N ILE A 165 3.29 16.83 -2.60
CA ILE A 165 2.80 15.44 -2.62
C ILE A 165 3.30 14.67 -1.38
N GLU A 166 4.59 14.75 -1.07
CA GLU A 166 5.19 14.11 0.11
C GLU A 166 4.50 14.54 1.41
N GLY A 167 4.10 15.82 1.50
CA GLY A 167 3.34 16.36 2.63
C GLY A 167 1.98 15.68 2.87
N HIS A 168 1.47 14.90 1.91
CA HIS A 168 0.22 14.15 2.03
C HIS A 168 0.41 12.65 2.29
N TYR A 169 1.65 12.12 2.31
CA TYR A 169 1.88 10.68 2.48
C TYR A 169 1.32 10.11 3.78
N ASP A 170 1.35 10.86 4.90
CA ASP A 170 0.70 10.43 6.14
C ASP A 170 -0.82 10.23 5.96
N SER A 171 -1.48 11.12 5.21
CA SER A 171 -2.92 11.00 4.92
C SER A 171 -3.19 9.85 3.98
N LEU A 172 -2.36 9.70 2.95
CA LEU A 172 -2.47 8.67 1.94
C LEU A 172 -2.35 7.28 2.56
N ARG A 173 -1.29 7.03 3.35
CA ARG A 173 -1.10 5.77 4.09
C ARG A 173 -2.24 5.48 5.06
N CYS A 174 -2.75 6.51 5.74
CA CYS A 174 -3.91 6.36 6.61
C CYS A 174 -5.14 5.90 5.80
N LEU A 175 -5.49 6.61 4.73
CA LEU A 175 -6.68 6.31 3.95
C LEU A 175 -6.58 4.97 3.22
N THR A 176 -5.43 4.64 2.62
CA THR A 176 -5.22 3.35 1.95
C THR A 176 -5.37 2.21 2.94
N ALA A 177 -4.72 2.27 4.11
CA ALA A 177 -4.84 1.26 5.15
C ALA A 177 -6.29 1.15 5.66
N LEU A 178 -6.99 2.25 5.95
CA LEU A 178 -8.37 2.20 6.44
C LEU A 178 -9.37 1.63 5.42
N THR A 179 -9.12 1.79 4.13
CA THR A 179 -10.14 1.54 3.10
C THR A 179 -9.85 0.36 2.17
N HIS A 180 -8.66 -0.25 2.25
CA HIS A 180 -8.26 -1.31 1.32
C HIS A 180 -9.21 -2.51 1.28
N ASP A 181 -9.85 -2.83 2.41
CA ASP A 181 -10.70 -4.01 2.58
C ASP A 181 -12.21 -3.76 2.48
N LEU A 182 -12.64 -2.54 2.14
CA LEU A 182 -14.07 -2.23 2.06
C LEU A 182 -14.83 -3.10 1.05
N GLY A 183 -14.19 -3.58 -0.01
CA GLY A 183 -14.75 -4.46 -1.04
C GLY A 183 -14.78 -5.94 -0.65
N TYR A 184 -14.24 -6.32 0.51
CA TYR A 184 -14.15 -7.70 0.98
C TYR A 184 -15.51 -8.45 1.05
N PRO A 185 -16.64 -7.82 1.44
CA PRO A 185 -17.94 -8.46 1.48
C PRO A 185 -18.34 -9.06 0.12
N ILE A 186 -18.04 -8.39 -1.00
CA ILE A 186 -18.40 -8.88 -2.35
C ILE A 186 -17.74 -10.24 -2.63
N LYS A 187 -16.48 -10.39 -2.22
CA LYS A 187 -15.75 -11.67 -2.34
C LYS A 187 -16.39 -12.76 -1.45
N LYS A 188 -16.83 -12.42 -0.24
CA LYS A 188 -17.43 -13.39 0.70
C LYS A 188 -18.85 -13.78 0.38
N ILE A 189 -19.67 -12.86 -0.15
CA ILE A 189 -21.04 -13.16 -0.58
C ILE A 189 -21.04 -14.34 -1.56
N THR A 190 -20.09 -14.41 -2.49
CA THR A 190 -19.97 -15.54 -3.43
C THR A 190 -19.78 -16.89 -2.71
N SER A 191 -18.98 -16.92 -1.64
CA SER A 191 -18.76 -18.14 -0.84
C SER A 191 -19.99 -18.51 -0.02
N ILE A 192 -20.65 -17.53 0.61
CA ILE A 192 -21.90 -17.74 1.35
C ILE A 192 -23.00 -18.27 0.43
N THR A 193 -23.17 -17.65 -0.73
CA THR A 193 -24.08 -18.08 -1.79
C THR A 193 -23.82 -19.53 -2.21
N LYS A 194 -22.56 -19.94 -2.36
CA LYS A 194 -22.21 -21.33 -2.69
C LYS A 194 -22.68 -22.30 -1.61
N ASN A 195 -22.50 -21.96 -0.34
CA ASN A 195 -22.97 -22.77 0.77
C ASN A 195 -24.50 -22.86 0.80
N ILE A 196 -25.21 -21.75 0.57
CA ILE A 196 -26.68 -21.74 0.46
C ILE A 196 -27.14 -22.63 -0.70
N LYS A 197 -26.54 -22.49 -1.89
CA LYS A 197 -26.86 -23.32 -3.06
C LYS A 197 -26.62 -24.82 -2.83
N SER A 198 -25.70 -25.17 -1.94
CA SER A 198 -25.44 -26.58 -1.58
C SER A 198 -26.48 -27.19 -0.66
N ILE A 199 -27.12 -26.39 0.21
CA ILE A 199 -28.10 -26.89 1.19
C ILE A 199 -29.51 -26.97 0.61
N LEU A 200 -29.90 -26.01 -0.25
CA LEU A 200 -31.25 -25.89 -0.80
C LEU A 200 -31.78 -27.15 -1.51
N PRO A 201 -30.98 -27.91 -2.30
CA PRO A 201 -31.46 -29.13 -2.96
C PRO A 201 -31.93 -30.20 -1.97
N HIS A 202 -31.38 -30.24 -0.76
CA HIS A 202 -31.81 -31.18 0.29
C HIS A 202 -33.24 -30.91 0.78
N PHE A 203 -33.78 -29.72 0.51
CA PHE A 203 -35.16 -29.33 0.80
C PHE A 203 -36.05 -29.29 -0.46
N GLY A 204 -35.57 -29.80 -1.59
CA GLY A 204 -36.31 -29.78 -2.86
C GLY A 204 -36.40 -28.40 -3.53
N ILE A 205 -35.60 -27.42 -3.08
CA ILE A 205 -35.53 -26.09 -3.66
C ILE A 205 -34.42 -26.07 -4.73
N ASN A 206 -34.82 -26.03 -5.99
CA ASN A 206 -33.90 -26.09 -7.13
C ASN A 206 -33.68 -24.75 -7.84
N ASN A 207 -34.51 -23.74 -7.56
CA ASN A 207 -34.33 -22.40 -8.10
C ASN A 207 -33.35 -21.61 -7.23
N THR A 208 -32.21 -21.19 -7.80
CA THR A 208 -31.14 -20.48 -7.09
C THR A 208 -30.78 -19.14 -7.73
N VAL A 209 -31.64 -18.64 -8.62
CA VAL A 209 -31.46 -17.37 -9.35
C VAL A 209 -31.36 -16.19 -8.39
N ASP A 210 -32.11 -16.20 -7.28
CA ASP A 210 -32.14 -15.13 -6.28
C ASP A 210 -30.80 -14.93 -5.54
N PHE A 211 -29.85 -15.85 -5.71
CA PHE A 211 -28.51 -15.78 -5.13
C PHE A 211 -27.43 -15.52 -6.20
N GLN A 212 -27.76 -14.73 -7.23
CA GLN A 212 -26.79 -14.22 -8.21
C GLN A 212 -26.85 -12.69 -8.23
N PHE A 213 -25.69 -12.04 -8.24
CA PHE A 213 -25.60 -10.59 -8.40
C PHE A 213 -24.73 -10.29 -9.62
N ASN A 214 -25.21 -9.37 -10.47
CA ASN A 214 -24.49 -8.87 -11.65
C ASN A 214 -24.59 -7.35 -11.65
N TYR A 215 -23.54 -6.67 -12.13
CA TYR A 215 -23.63 -5.25 -12.42
C TYR A 215 -24.59 -5.01 -13.59
N SER A 216 -25.49 -4.04 -13.46
CA SER A 216 -26.38 -3.65 -14.56
C SER A 216 -25.61 -2.93 -15.67
N ASP A 217 -26.08 -3.02 -16.92
CA ASP A 217 -25.50 -2.33 -18.08
C ASP A 217 -25.34 -0.81 -17.89
N ILE A 218 -26.18 -0.18 -17.07
CA ILE A 218 -26.11 1.24 -16.73
C ILE A 218 -24.77 1.61 -16.06
N HIS A 219 -24.13 0.67 -15.39
CA HIS A 219 -22.86 0.88 -14.69
C HIS A 219 -21.63 0.67 -15.59
N ALA A 220 -21.78 0.15 -16.81
CA ALA A 220 -20.66 -0.21 -17.68
C ALA A 220 -19.79 0.99 -18.06
N ASN A 221 -20.40 2.15 -18.35
CA ASN A 221 -19.64 3.37 -18.68
C ASN A 221 -18.84 3.89 -17.48
N LEU A 222 -19.45 3.91 -16.28
CA LEU A 222 -18.77 4.35 -15.07
C LEU A 222 -17.59 3.44 -14.71
N ILE A 223 -17.75 2.13 -14.88
CA ILE A 223 -16.68 1.15 -14.67
C ILE A 223 -15.54 1.40 -15.66
N LYS A 224 -15.86 1.62 -16.95
CA LYS A 224 -14.86 1.94 -17.97
C LYS A 224 -14.10 3.23 -17.64
N ASP A 225 -14.80 4.29 -17.24
CA ASP A 225 -14.18 5.57 -16.88
C ASP A 225 -13.29 5.43 -15.64
N PHE A 226 -13.73 4.65 -14.64
CA PHE A 226 -12.93 4.29 -13.47
C PHE A 226 -11.66 3.52 -13.85
N LEU A 227 -11.76 2.49 -14.68
CA LEU A 227 -10.60 1.70 -15.12
C LEU A 227 -9.61 2.55 -15.92
N ASN A 228 -10.11 3.41 -16.80
CA ASN A 228 -9.27 4.36 -17.52
C ASN A 228 -8.57 5.32 -16.57
N PHE A 229 -9.30 5.86 -15.59
CA PHE A 229 -8.77 6.77 -14.59
C PHE A 229 -7.58 6.17 -13.83
N LEU A 230 -7.68 4.92 -13.38
CA LEU A 230 -6.58 4.22 -12.69
C LEU A 230 -5.41 3.83 -13.61
N SER A 231 -5.60 3.88 -14.92
CA SER A 231 -4.62 3.44 -15.91
C SER A 231 -3.81 4.59 -16.50
N TYR A 232 -4.01 5.82 -16.06
CA TYR A 232 -3.18 6.94 -16.45
C TYR A 232 -2.01 7.12 -15.48
N ASN A 233 -0.82 7.34 -16.03
CA ASN A 233 0.34 7.85 -15.32
C ASN A 233 0.61 9.29 -15.72
N TYR A 234 1.14 10.04 -14.77
CA TYR A 234 1.55 11.41 -14.93
C TYR A 234 3.07 11.47 -15.14
N ILE A 235 3.50 12.00 -16.28
CA ILE A 235 4.93 12.17 -16.61
C ILE A 235 5.24 13.66 -16.63
N PHE A 236 6.18 14.06 -15.78
CA PHE A 236 6.71 15.41 -15.75
C PHE A 236 7.89 15.56 -16.69
N TYR A 237 7.96 16.68 -17.38
CA TYR A 237 9.16 17.08 -18.10
C TYR A 237 9.30 18.60 -18.05
N VAL A 238 10.55 19.07 -18.11
CA VAL A 238 10.87 20.50 -18.21
C VAL A 238 11.22 20.81 -19.67
N GLY A 239 10.37 21.59 -20.34
CA GLY A 239 10.49 21.81 -21.79
C GLY A 239 9.68 22.99 -22.32
N ASP A 240 9.90 23.33 -23.59
CA ASP A 240 9.01 24.20 -24.37
C ASP A 240 8.27 23.38 -25.42
N ARG A 241 6.96 23.61 -25.52
CA ARG A 241 5.87 22.97 -26.28
C ARG A 241 6.06 21.62 -26.97
N ASP A 242 7.18 21.36 -27.64
CA ASP A 242 7.48 20.17 -28.45
C ASP A 242 8.94 19.65 -28.30
N ARG A 243 9.75 20.19 -27.39
CA ARG A 243 11.14 19.73 -27.13
C ARG A 243 11.47 19.77 -25.65
N ASP A 244 12.04 18.67 -25.16
CA ASP A 244 12.75 18.65 -23.89
C ASP A 244 14.04 19.49 -24.03
N THR A 245 13.93 20.74 -23.62
CA THR A 245 15.03 21.73 -23.65
C THR A 245 16.13 21.36 -22.66
N ALA A 246 15.84 20.54 -21.65
CA ALA A 246 16.78 20.12 -20.62
C ALA A 246 17.50 18.81 -20.93
N SER A 247 16.99 18.00 -21.87
CA SER A 247 17.50 16.68 -22.25
C SER A 247 19.00 16.63 -22.56
N HIS A 248 19.58 17.72 -23.09
CA HIS A 248 21.00 17.81 -23.43
C HIS A 248 21.83 18.59 -22.40
N ILE A 249 21.18 19.22 -21.42
CA ILE A 249 21.82 20.06 -20.38
C ILE A 249 21.97 19.27 -19.08
N LEU A 250 20.91 18.58 -18.63
CA LEU A 250 20.93 17.78 -17.39
C LEU A 250 22.04 16.71 -17.38
N PRO A 251 22.30 15.95 -18.47
CA PRO A 251 23.39 14.96 -18.47
C PRO A 251 24.78 15.57 -18.31
N LYS A 252 24.97 16.86 -18.63
CA LYS A 252 26.26 17.53 -18.46
C LYS A 252 26.56 17.81 -17.00
N VAL A 253 25.53 18.14 -16.22
CA VAL A 253 25.66 18.54 -14.81
C VAL A 253 25.41 17.38 -13.85
N ALA A 254 24.83 16.28 -14.33
CA ALA A 254 24.63 15.05 -13.55
C ALA A 254 25.96 14.29 -13.31
N ILE A 255 26.13 13.79 -12.09
CA ILE A 255 27.12 12.77 -11.75
C ILE A 255 26.45 11.43 -12.02
N ILE A 256 27.00 10.62 -12.92
CA ILE A 256 26.38 9.37 -13.36
C ILE A 256 27.29 8.20 -12.98
N ASN A 257 26.72 7.12 -12.43
CA ASN A 257 27.46 5.88 -12.16
C ASN A 257 27.69 5.04 -13.43
N GLU A 258 28.46 3.95 -13.32
CA GLU A 258 28.75 3.05 -14.44
C GLU A 258 27.50 2.40 -15.06
N LEU A 259 26.37 2.39 -14.33
CA LEU A 259 25.08 1.85 -14.76
C LEU A 259 24.16 2.92 -15.39
N GLY A 260 24.63 4.16 -15.57
CA GLY A 260 23.83 5.24 -16.13
C GLY A 260 22.86 5.89 -15.14
N SER A 261 22.91 5.54 -13.86
CA SER A 261 22.07 6.14 -12.81
C SER A 261 22.69 7.44 -12.31
N ILE A 262 21.87 8.46 -12.12
CA ILE A 262 22.33 9.74 -11.59
C ILE A 262 22.55 9.61 -10.07
N LEU A 263 23.77 9.92 -9.63
CA LEU A 263 24.24 9.90 -8.24
C LEU A 263 24.25 11.27 -7.57
N GLY A 264 23.99 12.33 -8.33
CA GLY A 264 24.00 13.70 -7.81
C GLY A 264 24.37 14.70 -8.90
N ILE A 265 24.83 15.87 -8.47
CA ILE A 265 25.14 17.02 -9.34
C ILE A 265 26.59 17.46 -9.18
N ASP A 266 27.22 17.78 -10.30
CA ASP A 266 28.52 18.42 -10.36
C ASP A 266 28.36 19.94 -10.34
N GLU A 267 28.55 20.52 -9.15
CA GLU A 267 28.46 21.97 -8.93
C GLU A 267 29.45 22.76 -9.80
N THR A 268 30.61 22.18 -10.13
CA THR A 268 31.59 22.87 -10.98
C THR A 268 31.09 22.99 -12.41
N LYS A 269 30.48 21.92 -12.93
CA LYS A 269 29.88 21.92 -14.27
C LYS A 269 28.62 22.77 -14.39
N LEU A 270 27.87 22.94 -13.29
CA LEU A 270 26.77 23.91 -13.27
C LEU A 270 27.27 25.32 -13.60
N LEU A 271 28.43 25.72 -13.07
CA LEU A 271 29.02 27.05 -13.33
C LEU A 271 29.63 27.18 -14.73
N GLU A 272 29.87 26.07 -15.42
CA GLU A 272 30.41 26.02 -16.79
C GLU A 272 29.32 26.12 -17.88
N LEU A 273 28.04 26.17 -17.50
CA LEU A 273 26.93 26.31 -18.44
C LEU A 273 27.06 27.57 -19.30
N THR A 274 26.84 27.40 -20.60
CA THR A 274 26.90 28.49 -21.57
C THR A 274 25.71 29.43 -21.40
N LYS A 275 25.84 30.68 -21.89
CA LYS A 275 24.73 31.65 -21.88
C LYS A 275 23.49 31.15 -22.62
N GLU A 276 23.68 30.39 -23.70
CA GLU A 276 22.58 29.80 -24.49
C GLU A 276 21.84 28.71 -23.69
N GLU A 277 22.58 27.87 -22.96
CA GLU A 277 21.99 26.84 -22.08
C GLU A 277 21.22 27.47 -20.91
N ILE A 278 21.79 28.51 -20.29
CA ILE A 278 21.13 29.27 -19.23
C ILE A 278 19.81 29.89 -19.73
N GLU A 279 19.83 30.53 -20.90
CA GLU A 279 18.64 31.13 -21.49
C GLU A 279 17.60 30.07 -21.90
N THR A 280 18.06 28.90 -22.35
CA THR A 280 17.20 27.76 -22.66
C THR A 280 16.47 27.24 -21.42
N LEU A 281 17.18 27.10 -20.29
CA LEU A 281 16.59 26.70 -19.01
C LEU A 281 15.59 27.76 -18.49
N LYS A 282 15.94 29.05 -18.60
CA LYS A 282 15.06 30.18 -18.22
C LYS A 282 13.71 30.15 -18.93
N ASN A 283 13.67 29.69 -20.18
CA ASN A 283 12.44 29.61 -20.98
C ASN A 283 11.67 28.29 -20.77
N GLY A 284 12.27 27.33 -20.06
CA GLY A 284 11.63 26.06 -19.71
C GLY A 284 10.38 26.25 -18.85
N ARG A 285 9.49 25.26 -18.90
CA ARG A 285 8.30 25.18 -18.04
C ARG A 285 8.10 23.76 -17.60
N VAL A 286 7.48 23.56 -16.44
CA VAL A 286 7.02 22.25 -16.03
C VAL A 286 5.77 21.90 -16.82
N ASN A 287 5.84 20.81 -17.58
CA ASN A 287 4.72 20.28 -18.32
C ASN A 287 4.41 18.87 -17.83
N LEU A 288 3.15 18.50 -17.98
CA LEU A 288 2.63 17.20 -17.62
C LEU A 288 2.09 16.50 -18.86
N GLN A 289 2.49 15.24 -19.05
CA GLN A 289 1.94 14.34 -20.05
C GLN A 289 1.17 13.21 -19.37
N LEU A 290 0.02 12.84 -19.96
CA LEU A 290 -0.72 11.65 -19.58
C LEU A 290 -0.28 10.45 -20.43
N LEU A 291 0.22 9.41 -19.76
CA LEU A 291 0.54 8.13 -20.37
C LEU A 291 -0.49 7.08 -19.97
N PHE A 292 -1.12 6.42 -20.95
CA PHE A 292 -2.03 5.31 -20.68
C PHE A 292 -1.26 3.99 -20.56
N ASP A 293 -1.35 3.34 -19.39
CA ASP A 293 -0.78 2.03 -19.10
C ASP A 293 -1.79 0.94 -19.47
N TYR A 294 -1.69 0.45 -20.71
CA TYR A 294 -2.58 -0.60 -21.23
C TYR A 294 -2.47 -1.91 -20.45
N SER A 295 -1.28 -2.26 -19.95
CA SER A 295 -1.06 -3.47 -19.17
C SER A 295 -1.78 -3.41 -17.82
N ARG A 296 -1.70 -2.26 -17.14
CA ARG A 296 -2.47 -2.00 -15.92
C ARG A 296 -3.96 -2.01 -16.17
N HIS A 297 -4.42 -1.36 -17.26
CA HIS A 297 -5.83 -1.39 -17.63
C HIS A 297 -6.35 -2.82 -17.77
N MET A 298 -5.67 -3.68 -18.53
CA MET A 298 -6.07 -5.08 -18.71
C MET A 298 -6.07 -5.87 -17.40
N ARG A 299 -5.07 -5.63 -16.54
CA ARG A 299 -4.97 -6.25 -15.22
C ARG A 299 -6.18 -5.86 -14.36
N TYR A 300 -6.47 -4.57 -14.27
CA TYR A 300 -7.60 -4.06 -13.49
C TYR A 300 -8.95 -4.47 -14.06
N SER A 301 -9.10 -4.55 -15.39
CA SER A 301 -10.31 -5.13 -15.99
C SER A 301 -10.53 -6.57 -15.51
N LYS A 302 -9.49 -7.41 -15.54
CA LYS A 302 -9.55 -8.80 -15.06
C LYS A 302 -9.84 -8.86 -13.56
N ASP A 303 -9.21 -8.01 -12.76
CA ASP A 303 -9.44 -7.97 -11.31
C ASP A 303 -10.88 -7.56 -10.99
N PHE A 304 -11.44 -6.62 -11.76
CA PHE A 304 -12.82 -6.17 -11.62
C PHE A 304 -13.81 -7.30 -11.95
N GLU A 305 -13.59 -8.02 -13.06
CA GLU A 305 -14.40 -9.18 -13.45
C GLU A 305 -14.37 -10.30 -12.41
N ASN A 306 -13.22 -10.49 -11.75
CA ASN A 306 -13.05 -11.50 -10.69
C ASN A 306 -13.49 -11.00 -9.30
N TYR A 307 -14.03 -9.78 -9.20
CA TYR A 307 -14.45 -9.17 -7.94
C TYR A 307 -13.33 -9.18 -6.89
N GLN A 308 -12.08 -8.92 -7.31
CA GLN A 308 -10.99 -8.76 -6.36
C GLN A 308 -11.31 -7.62 -5.40
N HIS A 309 -11.18 -7.86 -4.11
CA HIS A 309 -11.70 -6.95 -3.11
C HIS A 309 -11.03 -5.57 -3.14
N GLY A 310 -9.74 -5.45 -3.47
CA GLY A 310 -9.09 -4.15 -3.59
C GLY A 310 -9.69 -3.27 -4.68
N ILE A 311 -9.86 -3.77 -5.90
CA ILE A 311 -10.51 -2.97 -6.95
C ILE A 311 -11.98 -2.64 -6.63
N MET A 312 -12.68 -3.54 -5.91
CA MET A 312 -14.04 -3.27 -5.43
C MET A 312 -14.06 -2.18 -4.35
N SER A 313 -13.08 -2.16 -3.43
CA SER A 313 -12.88 -1.09 -2.43
C SER A 313 -12.63 0.25 -3.12
N ALA A 314 -11.71 0.29 -4.07
CA ALA A 314 -11.39 1.49 -4.84
C ALA A 314 -12.63 2.00 -5.61
N PHE A 315 -13.37 1.10 -6.26
CA PHE A 315 -14.59 1.47 -6.98
C PHE A 315 -15.69 2.00 -6.05
N LEU A 316 -15.82 1.43 -4.84
CA LEU A 316 -16.75 1.94 -3.83
C LEU A 316 -16.42 3.39 -3.46
N LEU A 317 -15.16 3.69 -3.15
CA LEU A 317 -14.72 5.05 -2.83
C LEU A 317 -14.98 6.01 -3.99
N PHE A 318 -14.61 5.60 -5.21
CA PHE A 318 -14.82 6.37 -6.44
C PHE A 318 -16.30 6.72 -6.66
N ARG A 319 -17.21 5.80 -6.33
CA ARG A 319 -18.66 6.01 -6.45
C ARG A 319 -19.26 6.87 -5.33
N LYS A 320 -18.73 6.75 -4.12
CA LYS A 320 -19.33 7.36 -2.93
C LYS A 320 -18.83 8.77 -2.67
N LEU A 321 -17.54 9.03 -2.88
CA LEU A 321 -16.92 10.29 -2.52
C LEU A 321 -16.96 11.27 -3.69
N SER A 322 -17.43 12.49 -3.41
CA SER A 322 -17.60 13.53 -4.43
C SER A 322 -16.27 14.06 -4.98
N ILE A 323 -15.19 13.97 -4.21
CA ILE A 323 -13.84 14.41 -4.57
C ILE A 323 -13.38 13.86 -5.93
N PHE A 324 -13.70 12.60 -6.23
CA PHE A 324 -13.28 11.95 -7.48
C PHE A 324 -13.98 12.53 -8.71
N ASN A 325 -15.17 13.08 -8.53
CA ASN A 325 -16.00 13.65 -9.60
C ASN A 325 -15.87 15.18 -9.70
N ASN A 326 -15.51 15.85 -8.60
CA ASN A 326 -15.52 17.30 -8.51
C ASN A 326 -14.13 17.94 -8.57
N THR A 327 -13.05 17.15 -8.51
CA THR A 327 -11.69 17.67 -8.67
C THR A 327 -11.52 18.19 -10.11
N PRO A 328 -11.37 19.51 -10.33
CA PRO A 328 -11.26 20.06 -11.68
C PRO A 328 -10.00 19.53 -12.35
N PHE A 329 -10.15 18.87 -13.50
CA PHE A 329 -9.03 18.46 -14.33
C PHE A 329 -9.41 18.61 -15.78
N ALA A 330 -8.99 19.72 -16.39
CA ALA A 330 -9.29 20.04 -17.78
C ALA A 330 -7.99 20.26 -18.55
N TYR A 331 -7.87 19.59 -19.70
CA TYR A 331 -6.74 19.74 -20.61
C TYR A 331 -7.24 19.94 -22.04
N ARG A 332 -6.45 20.65 -22.86
CA ARG A 332 -6.69 20.78 -24.30
C ARG A 332 -5.87 19.77 -25.10
N ASP A 333 -4.69 19.45 -24.61
CA ASP A 333 -3.73 18.54 -25.22
C ASP A 333 -3.20 17.59 -24.13
N LEU A 334 -3.29 16.30 -24.38
CA LEU A 334 -2.79 15.23 -23.49
C LEU A 334 -1.25 15.22 -23.41
N GLY A 335 -0.58 15.71 -24.45
CA GLY A 335 0.88 15.77 -24.54
C GLY A 335 1.49 16.96 -23.79
N ASN A 336 0.68 17.98 -23.47
CA ASN A 336 1.18 19.23 -22.90
C ASN A 336 0.14 19.91 -21.98
N ILE A 337 0.10 19.46 -20.74
CA ILE A 337 -0.73 20.04 -19.67
C ILE A 337 0.14 20.99 -18.84
N GLN A 338 -0.23 22.27 -18.80
CA GLN A 338 0.46 23.28 -17.97
C GLN A 338 0.02 23.17 -16.51
N ILE A 339 0.99 23.05 -15.59
CA ILE A 339 0.78 22.71 -14.17
C ILE A 339 0.36 23.92 -13.31
N SER A 340 0.01 25.05 -13.93
CA SER A 340 -0.18 26.34 -13.23
C SER A 340 -1.31 26.45 -12.18
N LYS A 341 -1.95 25.35 -11.74
CA LYS A 341 -2.99 25.37 -10.69
C LYS A 341 -2.94 24.13 -9.78
N LEU A 342 -3.12 24.39 -8.49
CA LEU A 342 -3.18 23.52 -7.29
C LEU A 342 -4.02 22.22 -7.37
N ASP A 343 -4.59 21.87 -8.51
CA ASP A 343 -5.44 20.69 -8.69
C ASP A 343 -4.64 19.41 -8.95
N PHE A 344 -3.40 19.51 -9.46
CA PHE A 344 -2.58 18.32 -9.76
C PHE A 344 -2.22 17.52 -8.51
N VAL A 345 -1.65 18.15 -7.46
CA VAL A 345 -1.20 17.44 -6.25
C VAL A 345 -2.35 16.64 -5.65
N LYS A 346 -3.53 17.25 -5.55
CA LYS A 346 -4.74 16.57 -5.09
C LYS A 346 -5.13 15.41 -6.00
N LYS A 347 -5.13 15.65 -7.32
CA LYS A 347 -5.46 14.63 -8.32
C LYS A 347 -4.51 13.43 -8.23
N GLU A 348 -3.22 13.67 -8.04
CA GLU A 348 -2.20 12.65 -7.82
C GLU A 348 -2.51 11.81 -6.58
N ILE A 349 -2.69 12.47 -5.43
CA ILE A 349 -2.95 11.79 -4.15
C ILE A 349 -4.21 10.92 -4.19
N ILE A 350 -5.32 11.41 -4.76
CA ILE A 350 -6.55 10.61 -4.85
C ILE A 350 -6.43 9.48 -5.87
N THR A 351 -5.59 9.64 -6.90
CA THR A 351 -5.32 8.57 -7.88
C THR A 351 -4.48 7.48 -7.22
N GLU A 352 -3.39 7.85 -6.55
CA GLU A 352 -2.52 6.91 -5.84
C GLU A 352 -3.26 6.18 -4.71
N LEU A 353 -4.20 6.85 -4.02
CA LEU A 353 -5.10 6.21 -3.04
C LEU A 353 -5.83 5.00 -3.66
N LEU A 354 -6.45 5.20 -4.81
CA LEU A 354 -7.21 4.15 -5.48
C LEU A 354 -6.31 3.09 -6.13
N ILE A 355 -5.15 3.48 -6.65
CA ILE A 355 -4.15 2.55 -7.22
C ILE A 355 -3.60 1.65 -6.11
N ALA A 356 -3.16 2.19 -4.98
CA ALA A 356 -2.62 1.41 -3.87
C ALA A 356 -3.65 0.40 -3.33
N ILE A 357 -4.90 0.83 -3.14
CA ILE A 357 -6.01 -0.05 -2.78
C ILE A 357 -6.29 -1.09 -3.87
N THR A 358 -6.13 -0.78 -5.15
CA THR A 358 -6.36 -1.77 -6.22
C THR A 358 -5.23 -2.80 -6.25
N ASP A 359 -3.99 -2.36 -6.20
CA ASP A 359 -2.80 -3.19 -6.38
C ASP A 359 -2.57 -4.19 -5.23
N HIS A 360 -3.00 -3.91 -4.00
CA HIS A 360 -2.73 -4.82 -2.86
C HIS A 360 -3.30 -6.24 -3.02
N THR A 361 -4.34 -6.39 -3.85
CA THR A 361 -4.96 -7.69 -4.17
C THR A 361 -4.88 -8.06 -5.63
N SER A 362 -4.25 -7.22 -6.45
CA SER A 362 -4.08 -7.49 -7.87
C SER A 362 -3.09 -8.63 -8.08
N GLU A 363 -3.50 -9.69 -8.76
CA GLU A 363 -2.64 -10.88 -8.99
C GLU A 363 -1.38 -10.56 -9.80
N GLY A 364 -1.43 -9.51 -10.61
CA GLY A 364 -0.32 -9.10 -11.48
C GLY A 364 0.53 -7.97 -10.93
N PHE A 365 0.25 -7.46 -9.73
CA PHE A 365 1.10 -6.47 -9.08
C PHE A 365 2.33 -7.14 -8.46
N GLN A 366 3.52 -6.57 -8.71
CA GLN A 366 4.77 -7.07 -8.15
C GLN A 366 5.65 -5.94 -7.62
N ILE A 367 6.17 -6.13 -6.40
CA ILE A 367 7.06 -5.21 -5.71
C ILE A 367 8.48 -5.39 -6.25
N SER A 368 8.98 -4.34 -6.87
CA SER A 368 10.40 -4.22 -7.25
C SER A 368 11.18 -3.31 -6.29
N LYS A 369 10.48 -2.37 -5.64
CA LYS A 369 10.99 -1.49 -4.58
C LYS A 369 9.87 -1.25 -3.57
N VAL A 370 10.20 -1.10 -2.30
CA VAL A 370 9.23 -0.68 -1.26
C VAL A 370 9.26 0.85 -1.18
N SER A 371 9.01 1.52 -2.31
CA SER A 371 9.01 2.98 -2.39
C SER A 371 7.63 3.60 -2.68
N SER A 372 6.73 2.86 -3.32
CA SER A 372 5.37 3.33 -3.64
C SER A 372 4.34 2.95 -2.58
N ASP A 373 3.25 3.73 -2.50
CA ASP A 373 2.14 3.46 -1.58
C ASP A 373 1.49 2.10 -1.83
N SER A 374 1.41 1.68 -3.09
CA SER A 374 0.99 0.33 -3.48
C SER A 374 1.88 -0.76 -2.87
N ALA A 375 3.20 -0.63 -2.99
CA ALA A 375 4.14 -1.62 -2.45
C ALA A 375 4.11 -1.63 -0.93
N PHE A 376 4.01 -0.46 -0.29
CA PHE A 376 3.98 -0.35 1.16
C PHE A 376 2.70 -0.91 1.76
N LEU A 377 1.51 -0.49 1.29
CA LEU A 377 0.24 -1.05 1.77
C LEU A 377 0.27 -2.58 1.66
N THR A 378 0.59 -3.10 0.48
CA THR A 378 0.60 -4.54 0.23
C THR A 378 1.60 -5.25 1.15
N PHE A 379 2.77 -4.65 1.36
CA PHE A 379 3.78 -5.26 2.22
C PHE A 379 3.32 -5.27 3.68
N ILE A 380 2.85 -4.14 4.22
CA ILE A 380 2.42 -4.04 5.62
C ILE A 380 1.22 -4.94 5.91
N ASP A 381 0.26 -5.05 4.99
CA ASP A 381 -0.88 -5.98 5.10
C ASP A 381 -0.42 -7.44 5.31
N GLU A 382 0.61 -7.86 4.57
CA GLU A 382 1.20 -9.21 4.71
C GLU A 382 2.01 -9.42 6.01
N LEU A 383 2.45 -8.33 6.65
CA LEU A 383 3.19 -8.37 7.93
C LEU A 383 2.27 -8.39 9.14
N GLU A 384 1.12 -7.72 9.05
CA GLU A 384 0.15 -7.71 10.14
C GLU A 384 -0.34 -9.13 10.38
N GLU A 385 -0.10 -9.66 11.58
CA GLU A 385 -0.55 -11.00 12.02
C GLU A 385 -0.83 -11.06 13.53
N PHE A 386 -0.24 -10.16 14.32
CA PHE A 386 -0.36 -10.15 15.78
C PHE A 386 -1.81 -9.87 16.24
N SER A 387 -2.66 -9.32 15.36
CA SER A 387 -4.08 -9.10 15.67
C SER A 387 -5.00 -10.22 15.14
N ARG A 388 -4.48 -11.29 14.52
CA ARG A 388 -5.34 -12.36 13.97
C ARG A 388 -6.06 -13.12 15.07
N ILE A 389 -7.38 -13.22 14.91
CA ILE A 389 -8.28 -14.02 15.74
C ILE A 389 -8.73 -15.23 14.94
N SER A 390 -8.12 -16.38 15.17
CA SER A 390 -8.49 -17.60 14.43
C SER A 390 -9.63 -18.36 15.15
N ARG A 391 -10.55 -18.93 14.36
CA ARG A 391 -11.34 -20.08 14.79
C ARG A 391 -10.55 -21.34 14.52
N ALA A 392 -9.48 -21.54 15.28
CA ALA A 392 -8.61 -22.69 15.05
C ALA A 392 -9.41 -23.99 15.19
N ASN A 393 -9.64 -24.60 14.04
CA ASN A 393 -10.15 -25.95 13.78
C ASN A 393 -11.45 -26.37 14.50
N GLN A 394 -12.53 -26.49 13.71
CA GLN A 394 -13.72 -27.36 13.93
C GLN A 394 -14.56 -27.18 15.21
N ASN A 395 -14.05 -26.50 16.25
CA ASN A 395 -14.64 -26.45 17.59
C ASN A 395 -15.35 -25.13 17.91
N ARG A 396 -15.45 -24.20 16.95
CA ARG A 396 -16.08 -22.87 17.14
C ARG A 396 -15.48 -22.07 18.31
N GLN A 397 -14.23 -22.34 18.70
CA GLN A 397 -13.56 -21.67 19.81
C GLN A 397 -12.74 -20.46 19.34
N TYR A 398 -12.63 -19.46 20.22
CA TYR A 398 -11.85 -18.26 20.00
C TYR A 398 -10.37 -18.53 20.30
N VAL A 399 -9.50 -18.08 19.40
CA VAL A 399 -8.07 -17.99 19.65
C VAL A 399 -7.65 -16.56 19.42
N ASN A 400 -7.34 -15.86 20.51
CA ASN A 400 -6.62 -14.58 20.44
C ASN A 400 -5.16 -14.90 20.14
N GLU A 401 -4.62 -14.31 19.07
CA GLU A 401 -3.23 -14.44 18.63
C GLU A 401 -2.91 -15.83 18.04
N PHE A 402 -3.05 -15.95 16.71
CA PHE A 402 -2.69 -17.16 15.96
C PHE A 402 -1.18 -17.47 16.04
N CYS A 403 -0.35 -16.44 15.94
CA CYS A 403 1.07 -16.48 16.18
C CYS A 403 1.56 -15.11 16.68
N LYS A 404 2.69 -15.12 17.37
CA LYS A 404 3.42 -13.93 17.77
C LYS A 404 4.22 -13.37 16.60
N THR A 405 4.34 -12.06 16.50
CA THR A 405 5.14 -11.41 15.46
C THR A 405 6.33 -10.67 16.05
N ASP A 406 7.52 -10.88 15.49
CA ASP A 406 8.68 -10.02 15.73
C ASP A 406 9.22 -9.49 14.40
N ILE A 407 9.56 -8.20 14.36
CA ILE A 407 10.10 -7.56 13.15
C ILE A 407 11.29 -6.70 13.57
N TYR A 408 12.42 -6.90 12.92
CA TYR A 408 13.65 -6.18 13.27
C TYR A 408 14.63 -6.13 12.11
N VAL A 409 15.50 -5.10 12.11
CA VAL A 409 16.60 -4.99 11.14
C VAL A 409 17.88 -5.53 11.75
N GLU A 410 18.53 -6.47 11.06
CA GLU A 410 19.82 -7.02 11.48
C GLU A 410 20.69 -7.30 10.26
N ASN A 411 21.94 -6.83 10.26
CA ASN A 411 22.90 -7.02 9.16
C ASN A 411 22.35 -6.58 7.78
N GLY A 412 21.52 -5.53 7.77
CA GLY A 412 20.86 -5.01 6.57
C GLY A 412 19.70 -5.85 6.04
N TYR A 413 19.28 -6.91 6.75
CA TYR A 413 18.06 -7.65 6.46
C TYR A 413 16.91 -7.13 7.32
N LEU A 414 15.72 -7.00 6.71
CA LEU A 414 14.48 -6.99 7.46
C LEU A 414 14.11 -8.43 7.80
N ASN A 415 14.07 -8.75 9.08
CA ASN A 415 13.69 -10.07 9.59
C ASN A 415 12.26 -10.00 10.12
N ILE A 416 11.43 -10.96 9.72
CA ILE A 416 10.05 -11.09 10.14
C ILE A 416 9.85 -12.49 10.69
N ASP A 417 9.48 -12.59 11.97
CA ASP A 417 9.32 -13.84 12.68
C ASP A 417 7.87 -14.05 13.09
N PHE A 418 7.27 -15.11 12.57
CA PHE A 418 6.01 -15.64 13.04
C PHE A 418 6.29 -16.81 13.98
N ILE A 419 6.08 -16.60 15.28
CA ILE A 419 6.44 -17.55 16.33
C ILE A 419 5.17 -18.28 16.78
N PHE A 420 5.18 -19.60 16.63
CA PHE A 420 4.08 -20.50 16.98
C PHE A 420 4.42 -21.21 18.29
N ASP A 421 3.95 -20.70 19.42
CA ASP A 421 4.28 -21.22 20.76
C ASP A 421 3.06 -21.62 21.60
N SER A 422 1.84 -21.44 21.07
CA SER A 422 0.62 -21.68 21.83
C SER A 422 0.14 -23.13 21.70
N THR A 423 0.31 -23.91 22.77
CA THR A 423 -0.22 -25.29 22.85
C THR A 423 -1.73 -25.36 23.08
N LYS A 424 -2.41 -24.22 23.20
CA LYS A 424 -3.87 -24.14 23.38
C LYS A 424 -4.63 -24.23 22.06
N ILE A 425 -3.92 -24.13 20.95
CA ILE A 425 -4.49 -24.09 19.61
C ILE A 425 -4.24 -25.44 18.96
N ASP A 426 -5.31 -26.22 18.80
CA ASP A 426 -5.21 -27.55 18.18
C ASP A 426 -4.79 -27.44 16.71
N ASN A 427 -3.86 -28.30 16.29
CA ASN A 427 -3.36 -28.41 14.91
C ASN A 427 -2.74 -27.13 14.35
N LEU A 428 -2.06 -26.32 15.17
CA LEU A 428 -1.13 -25.33 14.64
C LEU A 428 -0.07 -26.03 13.79
N ASP A 429 0.12 -25.53 12.57
CA ASP A 429 1.03 -26.09 11.59
C ASP A 429 1.90 -24.95 11.01
N PRO A 430 3.06 -24.68 11.67
CA PRO A 430 4.01 -23.66 11.22
C PRO A 430 4.47 -23.88 9.78
N GLU A 431 4.66 -25.14 9.36
CA GLU A 431 5.07 -25.49 8.00
C GLU A 431 4.01 -25.10 6.96
N ARG A 432 2.74 -25.38 7.24
CA ARG A 432 1.63 -25.00 6.34
C ARG A 432 1.52 -23.48 6.22
N ALA A 433 1.63 -22.76 7.35
CA ALA A 433 1.64 -21.31 7.34
C ALA A 433 2.81 -20.77 6.50
N PHE A 434 4.01 -21.32 6.72
CA PHE A 434 5.21 -21.00 5.96
C PHE A 434 5.04 -21.22 4.46
N LYS A 435 4.55 -22.39 4.03
CA LYS A 435 4.29 -22.67 2.60
C LYS A 435 3.31 -21.68 1.98
N GLY A 436 2.28 -21.28 2.72
CA GLY A 436 1.34 -20.24 2.28
C GLY A 436 2.03 -18.91 2.02
N ARG A 437 2.83 -18.44 2.98
CA ARG A 437 3.59 -17.19 2.85
C ARG A 437 4.65 -17.25 1.76
N CYS A 438 5.36 -18.37 1.63
CA CYS A 438 6.32 -18.57 0.52
C CYS A 438 5.65 -18.39 -0.84
N LYS A 439 4.49 -19.00 -1.05
CA LYS A 439 3.75 -18.83 -2.31
C LYS A 439 3.40 -17.36 -2.54
N ARG A 440 2.90 -16.68 -1.50
CA ARG A 440 2.53 -15.27 -1.59
C ARG A 440 3.73 -14.36 -1.87
N PHE A 441 4.80 -14.43 -1.09
CA PHE A 441 5.97 -13.57 -1.22
C PHE A 441 6.74 -13.81 -2.53
N LEU A 442 6.86 -15.08 -2.97
CA LEU A 442 7.49 -15.39 -4.26
C LEU A 442 6.68 -14.90 -5.47
N THR A 443 5.36 -14.72 -5.33
CA THR A 443 4.54 -14.05 -6.37
C THR A 443 4.57 -12.53 -6.26
N LEU A 444 4.60 -12.01 -5.03
CA LEU A 444 4.48 -10.60 -4.72
C LEU A 444 5.75 -9.83 -5.08
N PHE A 445 6.93 -10.41 -4.94
CA PHE A 445 8.19 -9.73 -5.27
C PHE A 445 8.65 -10.04 -6.69
N ASN A 446 9.01 -9.01 -7.45
CA ASN A 446 9.74 -9.16 -8.71
C ASN A 446 11.22 -9.45 -8.40
N ILE A 447 11.53 -10.68 -7.98
CA ILE A 447 12.86 -11.06 -7.45
C ILE A 447 14.00 -10.70 -8.42
N LYS A 448 13.79 -10.81 -9.73
CA LYS A 448 14.82 -10.50 -10.75
C LYS A 448 15.09 -9.00 -10.88
N GLY A 449 14.06 -8.18 -10.75
CA GLY A 449 14.12 -6.72 -10.85
C GLY A 449 14.10 -5.99 -9.51
N LEU A 450 14.28 -6.70 -8.41
CA LEU A 450 14.19 -6.16 -7.05
C LEU A 450 15.35 -5.19 -6.75
N ASP A 451 15.16 -4.17 -5.93
CA ASP A 451 16.25 -3.27 -5.51
C ASP A 451 17.44 -4.07 -4.94
N GLU A 452 18.67 -3.71 -5.33
CA GLU A 452 19.88 -4.40 -4.87
C GLU A 452 20.07 -4.33 -3.35
N ASN A 453 19.51 -3.30 -2.71
CA ASN A 453 19.58 -3.11 -1.26
C ASN A 453 18.44 -3.83 -0.51
N PHE A 454 17.43 -4.32 -1.23
CA PHE A 454 16.34 -5.05 -0.60
C PHE A 454 16.81 -6.43 -0.14
N LYS A 455 16.68 -6.69 1.17
CA LYS A 455 17.01 -7.97 1.79
C LYS A 455 15.98 -8.31 2.85
N LEU A 456 15.35 -9.47 2.70
CA LEU A 456 14.24 -9.93 3.54
C LEU A 456 14.48 -11.36 4.00
N LYS A 457 14.24 -11.62 5.29
CA LYS A 457 14.10 -12.97 5.85
C LYS A 457 12.75 -13.10 6.51
N LEU A 458 11.95 -14.02 6.01
CA LEU A 458 10.64 -14.36 6.53
C LEU A 458 10.73 -15.73 7.21
N ARG A 459 10.43 -15.82 8.51
CA ARG A 459 10.55 -17.04 9.29
C ARG A 459 9.24 -17.44 9.94
N CYS A 460 8.90 -18.71 9.85
CA CYS A 460 7.91 -19.34 10.72
C CYS A 460 8.66 -20.24 11.70
N ILE A 461 8.50 -20.00 13.00
CA ILE A 461 9.28 -20.64 14.06
C ILE A 461 8.34 -21.50 14.90
N GLY A 462 8.51 -22.81 14.81
CA GLY A 462 7.84 -23.78 15.66
C GLY A 462 8.44 -23.77 17.07
N LYS A 463 7.61 -23.52 18.07
CA LYS A 463 7.91 -23.72 19.50
C LYS A 463 6.82 -24.61 20.12
N LEU A 464 6.45 -25.67 19.41
CA LEU A 464 5.40 -26.61 19.77
C LEU A 464 6.03 -27.96 20.13
N PRO A 465 5.37 -28.79 20.97
CA PRO A 465 5.91 -30.11 21.35
C PRO A 465 6.21 -31.03 20.15
N TYR A 466 5.51 -30.83 19.03
CA TYR A 466 5.62 -31.63 17.81
C TYR A 466 6.32 -30.89 16.66
N ASP A 467 6.66 -29.61 16.82
CA ASP A 467 7.36 -28.82 15.82
C ASP A 467 8.29 -27.79 16.49
N THR A 468 9.59 -28.03 16.34
CA THR A 468 10.67 -27.15 16.82
C THR A 468 11.49 -26.57 15.67
N ASN A 469 10.97 -26.66 14.44
CA ASN A 469 11.68 -26.27 13.25
C ASN A 469 11.65 -24.75 13.04
N VAL A 470 12.69 -24.25 12.40
CA VAL A 470 12.74 -22.91 11.84
C VAL A 470 12.62 -23.02 10.33
N TYR A 471 11.50 -22.56 9.79
CA TYR A 471 11.26 -22.47 8.36
C TYR A 471 11.58 -21.05 7.89
N MET A 472 12.48 -20.89 6.93
CA MET A 472 12.93 -19.56 6.48
C MET A 472 12.84 -19.42 4.97
N LEU A 473 12.31 -18.29 4.52
CA LEU A 473 12.38 -17.79 3.17
C LEU A 473 13.28 -16.55 3.16
N GLU A 474 14.35 -16.60 2.39
CA GLU A 474 15.21 -15.44 2.11
C GLU A 474 14.90 -14.90 0.72
N ILE A 475 14.72 -13.58 0.61
CA ILE A 475 14.53 -12.87 -0.68
C ILE A 475 15.49 -11.67 -0.72
N ARG A 476 16.19 -11.53 -1.85
CA ARG A 476 16.96 -10.34 -2.24
C ARG A 476 17.06 -10.27 -3.77
N ASN A 477 17.67 -9.22 -4.32
CA ASN A 477 17.85 -9.11 -5.77
C ASN A 477 18.45 -10.39 -6.37
N LYS A 478 17.76 -10.93 -7.39
CA LYS A 478 18.10 -12.15 -8.14
C LYS A 478 18.35 -13.38 -7.27
N PHE A 479 17.70 -13.44 -6.10
CA PHE A 479 17.92 -14.54 -5.16
C PHE A 479 16.69 -14.79 -4.30
N ALA A 480 16.26 -16.05 -4.29
CA ALA A 480 15.35 -16.57 -3.28
C ALA A 480 15.82 -17.94 -2.80
N ASN A 481 15.67 -18.22 -1.51
CA ASN A 481 16.05 -19.51 -0.93
C ASN A 481 15.05 -19.93 0.16
N ILE A 482 14.80 -21.24 0.25
CA ILE A 482 14.02 -21.84 1.33
C ILE A 482 14.94 -22.74 2.14
N THR A 483 14.98 -22.55 3.45
CA THR A 483 15.68 -23.44 4.38
C THR A 483 14.75 -23.94 5.48
N ILE A 484 15.05 -25.13 6.01
CA ILE A 484 14.42 -25.69 7.22
C ILE A 484 15.55 -26.09 8.15
N ASN A 485 15.66 -25.46 9.32
CA ASN A 485 16.79 -25.64 10.24
C ASN A 485 18.14 -25.48 9.51
N ASP A 486 18.24 -24.41 8.71
CA ASP A 486 19.41 -24.08 7.87
C ASP A 486 19.71 -25.08 6.74
N GLU A 487 18.92 -26.14 6.57
CA GLU A 487 19.03 -27.03 5.42
C GLU A 487 18.25 -26.49 4.20
N GLU A 488 18.96 -26.26 3.10
CA GLU A 488 18.37 -25.80 1.84
C GLU A 488 17.37 -26.81 1.25
N LYS A 489 16.24 -26.29 0.76
CA LYS A 489 15.20 -27.06 0.07
C LYS A 489 14.98 -26.50 -1.34
N ASN A 490 14.80 -27.39 -2.30
CA ASN A 490 14.41 -26.99 -3.66
C ASN A 490 13.01 -26.36 -3.64
N ILE A 491 12.90 -25.10 -4.06
CA ILE A 491 11.67 -24.29 -3.98
C ILE A 491 10.49 -24.98 -4.69
N ARG A 492 10.68 -25.46 -5.92
CA ARG A 492 9.62 -26.11 -6.72
C ARG A 492 9.10 -27.38 -6.06
N LEU A 493 10.03 -28.26 -5.65
CA LEU A 493 9.68 -29.53 -5.01
C LEU A 493 9.00 -29.30 -3.65
N TYR A 494 9.50 -28.34 -2.88
CA TYR A 494 8.97 -28.05 -1.55
C TYR A 494 7.56 -27.43 -1.59
N LEU A 495 7.33 -26.47 -2.49
CA LEU A 495 6.03 -25.80 -2.65
C LEU A 495 5.04 -26.58 -3.52
N LYS A 496 5.51 -27.66 -4.18
CA LYS A 496 4.75 -28.48 -5.14
C LYS A 496 4.10 -27.63 -6.23
N SER A 497 4.87 -26.71 -6.82
CA SER A 497 4.38 -25.80 -7.85
C SER A 497 5.46 -25.52 -8.90
N ASN A 498 5.06 -25.56 -10.16
CA ASN A 498 5.91 -25.24 -11.31
C ASN A 498 5.99 -23.74 -11.60
N GLN A 499 5.19 -22.92 -10.91
CA GLN A 499 5.16 -21.47 -11.09
C GLN A 499 6.44 -20.79 -10.58
N PHE A 500 7.06 -21.36 -9.53
CA PHE A 500 8.21 -20.76 -8.87
C PHE A 500 9.51 -21.21 -9.54
N MET A 501 10.51 -20.33 -9.51
CA MET A 501 11.84 -20.63 -10.06
C MET A 501 12.71 -21.27 -8.98
N SER A 502 13.75 -22.00 -9.39
CA SER A 502 14.82 -22.44 -8.52
C SER A 502 15.71 -21.26 -8.13
N LYS A 503 16.53 -21.45 -7.10
CA LYS A 503 17.53 -20.48 -6.66
C LYS A 503 18.47 -20.07 -7.80
N GLU A 504 18.90 -21.04 -8.62
CA GLU A 504 19.78 -20.81 -9.77
C GLU A 504 19.06 -20.03 -10.88
N GLU A 505 17.80 -20.35 -11.16
CA GLU A 505 17.01 -19.67 -12.19
C GLU A 505 16.69 -18.20 -11.83
N TYR A 506 16.58 -17.87 -10.54
CA TYR A 506 16.47 -16.49 -10.07
C TYR A 506 17.76 -15.68 -10.26
N ALA A 507 18.93 -16.34 -10.23
CA ALA A 507 20.23 -15.71 -10.38
C ALA A 507 20.59 -15.36 -11.83
N LEU A 508 19.97 -16.03 -12.80
CA LEU A 508 20.04 -15.74 -14.24
C LEU A 508 19.22 -14.50 -14.59
#